data_AF-Q2Y4M8-F1
#
_entry.id   AF-Q2Y4M8-F1
#
_cell.length_a   1.000
_cell.length_b   1.000
_cell.length_c   1.000
_cell.angle_alpha   90.00
_cell.angle_beta   90.00
_cell.angle_gamma   90.00
#
_symmetry.space_group_name_H-M   'P 1'
#
loop_
_entity.id
_entity.type
_entity.pdbx_description
1 polymer ?
#
loop_
_entity_poly.entity_id
_entity_poly.type
_entity_poly.pdbx_seq_one_letter_code
_entity_poly.pdbx_strand_id
1 'polypeptide(L)'
;MIGKREPRRSDIVKAPTEIVPAEIKADTKDLITAFGQACSYKLFSHKSYIVAPKNSSPDDISKLDALCLIFGIGLVLFDNRNVNEPQFEIRARPLKHEPDMFFVNKYMKLIEKELFG
;
A
#
# COMPACT_ATOMS: atom_id res chain seq x y z
N MET A 1 0.56 -7.21 2.06
CA MET A 1 1.95 -7.44 1.56
C MET A 1 2.81 -6.25 1.95
N ILE A 2 4.09 -6.44 2.29
CA ILE A 2 5.00 -5.33 2.64
C ILE A 2 6.22 -5.38 1.71
N GLY A 3 6.49 -4.26 1.02
CA GLY A 3 7.66 -4.09 0.17
C GLY A 3 8.73 -3.20 0.83
N LYS A 4 9.99 -3.48 0.52
CA LYS A 4 11.16 -2.67 0.90
C LYS A 4 11.77 -2.06 -0.36
N ARG A 5 11.95 -0.74 -0.36
CA ARG A 5 12.65 -0.01 -1.43
C ARG A 5 13.92 0.57 -0.86
N GLU A 6 15.07 0.03 -1.25
CA GLU A 6 16.39 0.46 -0.79
C GLU A 6 17.30 0.85 -1.96
N PRO A 7 18.25 1.78 -1.75
CA PRO A 7 19.24 2.11 -2.76
C PRO A 7 20.17 0.92 -3.03
N ARG A 8 20.64 0.79 -4.27
CA ARG A 8 21.65 -0.21 -4.63
C ARG A 8 23.01 0.23 -4.10
N ARG A 9 23.90 -0.74 -3.85
CA ARG A 9 25.28 -0.44 -3.42
C ARG A 9 26.05 0.45 -4.41
N SER A 10 25.72 0.33 -5.70
CA SER A 10 26.30 1.10 -6.81
C SER A 10 25.74 2.50 -6.96
N ASP A 11 24.69 2.89 -6.22
CA ASP A 11 24.08 4.20 -6.38
C ASP A 11 25.01 5.29 -5.83
N ILE A 12 25.26 6.31 -6.65
CA ILE A 12 26.08 7.48 -6.29
C ILE A 12 25.39 8.27 -5.17
N VAL A 13 24.07 8.43 -5.27
CA VAL A 13 23.23 9.10 -4.26
C VAL A 13 22.36 8.04 -3.58
N LYS A 14 22.56 7.83 -2.29
CA LYS A 14 21.83 6.83 -1.51
C LYS A 14 20.57 7.43 -0.90
N ALA A 15 19.42 7.17 -1.52
CA ALA A 15 18.12 7.50 -0.93
C ALA A 15 17.86 6.67 0.35
N PRO A 16 17.10 7.19 1.33
CA PRO A 16 16.73 6.41 2.50
C PRO A 16 15.86 5.20 2.10
N THR A 17 15.95 4.11 2.87
CA THR A 17 15.12 2.92 2.66
C THR A 17 13.66 3.25 2.99
N GLU A 18 12.76 2.96 2.05
CA GLU A 18 11.32 3.15 2.24
C GLU A 18 10.62 1.80 2.46
N ILE A 19 9.74 1.76 3.45
CA ILE A 19 8.82 0.65 3.73
C ILE A 19 7.48 1.01 3.08
N VAL A 20 6.95 0.12 2.24
CA VAL A 20 5.74 0.33 1.45
C VAL A 20 4.80 -0.87 1.56
N PRO A 21 3.86 -0.89 2.53
CA PRO A 21 2.77 -1.84 2.61
C PRO A 21 1.70 -1.63 1.53
N ALA A 22 1.03 -2.73 1.21
CA ALA A 22 -0.20 -2.76 0.43
C ALA A 22 -1.21 -3.69 1.09
N GLU A 23 -2.43 -3.19 1.30
CA GLU A 23 -3.61 -4.00 1.61
C GLU A 23 -4.26 -4.44 0.30
N ILE A 24 -4.36 -5.74 0.07
CA ILE A 24 -4.83 -6.29 -1.22
C ILE A 24 -6.14 -7.04 -0.96
N LYS A 25 -7.21 -6.65 -1.66
CA LYS A 25 -8.47 -7.37 -1.66
C LYS A 25 -8.67 -8.12 -2.98
N ALA A 26 -8.99 -9.41 -2.88
CA ALA A 26 -9.30 -10.25 -4.04
C ALA A 26 -10.76 -10.11 -4.49
N ASP A 27 -11.65 -9.78 -3.56
CA ASP A 27 -13.07 -9.54 -3.80
C ASP A 27 -13.46 -8.07 -3.55
N THR A 28 -14.71 -7.74 -3.83
CA THR A 28 -15.26 -6.38 -3.77
C THR A 28 -15.87 -6.05 -2.41
N LYS A 29 -15.67 -6.89 -1.38
CA LYS A 29 -16.27 -6.71 -0.06
C LYS A 29 -15.30 -5.99 0.88
N ASP A 30 -15.85 -5.42 1.94
CA ASP A 30 -15.08 -4.86 3.07
C ASP A 30 -14.02 -3.82 2.66
N LEU A 31 -14.23 -3.09 1.56
CA LEU A 31 -13.27 -2.11 1.04
C LEU A 31 -13.02 -0.95 2.03
N ILE A 32 -14.03 -0.58 2.83
CA ILE A 32 -13.87 0.43 3.88
C ILE A 32 -13.02 -0.11 5.05
N THR A 33 -13.19 -1.39 5.40
CA THR A 33 -12.33 -2.04 6.40
C THR A 33 -10.89 -2.12 5.90
N ALA A 34 -10.70 -2.48 4.62
CA ALA A 34 -9.42 -2.49 3.94
C ALA A 34 -8.75 -1.11 3.97
N PHE A 35 -9.51 -0.06 3.73
CA PHE A 35 -9.04 1.31 3.84
C PHE A 35 -8.58 1.65 5.26
N GLY A 36 -9.35 1.27 6.28
CA GLY A 36 -8.94 1.43 7.69
C GLY A 36 -7.62 0.70 8.00
N GLN A 37 -7.43 -0.51 7.47
CA GLN A 37 -6.18 -1.26 7.58
C GLN A 37 -5.01 -0.53 6.89
N ALA A 38 -5.20 -0.06 5.65
CA ALA A 38 -4.20 0.72 4.94
C ALA A 38 -3.82 2.02 5.67
N CYS A 39 -4.78 2.68 6.32
CA CYS A 39 -4.53 3.83 7.19
C CYS A 39 -3.67 3.45 8.41
N SER A 40 -3.96 2.32 9.07
CA SER A 40 -3.17 1.87 10.22
C SER A 40 -1.71 1.61 9.85
N TYR A 41 -1.46 1.14 8.62
CA TYR A 41 -0.12 0.85 8.15
C TYR A 41 0.76 2.09 7.99
N LYS A 42 0.16 3.29 7.87
CA LYS A 42 0.93 4.53 7.86
C LYS A 42 1.78 4.65 9.12
N LEU A 43 1.28 4.25 10.29
CA LEU A 43 2.00 4.37 11.57
C LEU A 43 3.45 3.83 11.54
N PHE A 44 3.74 2.82 10.71
CA PHE A 44 5.05 2.19 10.62
C PHE A 44 5.66 2.17 9.21
N SER A 45 5.07 2.86 8.24
CA SER A 45 5.54 2.83 6.84
C SER A 45 5.67 4.20 6.22
N HIS A 46 6.39 4.31 5.10
CA HIS A 46 6.59 5.61 4.46
C HIS A 46 5.43 5.98 3.52
N LYS A 47 4.82 4.95 2.92
CA LYS A 47 3.71 5.04 1.97
C LYS A 47 2.83 3.81 2.19
N SER A 48 1.52 3.96 2.03
CA SER A 48 0.59 2.83 2.13
C SER A 48 -0.31 2.80 0.89
N TYR A 49 -0.57 1.59 0.38
CA TYR A 49 -1.47 1.35 -0.72
C TYR A 49 -2.65 0.48 -0.30
N ILE A 50 -3.78 0.69 -0.97
CA ILE A 50 -4.85 -0.27 -1.09
C ILE A 50 -4.96 -0.70 -2.56
N VAL A 51 -5.12 -2.00 -2.78
CA VAL A 51 -5.32 -2.61 -4.09
C VAL A 51 -6.68 -3.28 -4.10
N ALA A 52 -7.59 -2.79 -4.94
CA ALA A 52 -8.99 -3.20 -4.97
C ALA A 52 -9.42 -3.67 -6.36
N PRO A 53 -10.38 -4.59 -6.49
CA PRO A 53 -10.86 -5.01 -7.79
C PRO A 53 -11.61 -3.90 -8.54
N LYS A 54 -11.31 -3.70 -9.82
CA LYS A 54 -11.94 -2.71 -10.69
C LYS A 54 -13.43 -2.98 -10.97
N ASN A 55 -13.90 -4.20 -10.70
CA ASN A 55 -15.30 -4.59 -10.81
C ASN A 55 -16.12 -4.31 -9.53
N SER A 56 -15.52 -3.65 -8.54
CA SER A 56 -16.25 -3.10 -7.39
C SER A 56 -17.30 -2.08 -7.86
N SER A 57 -18.30 -1.78 -7.03
CA SER A 57 -19.36 -0.86 -7.44
C SER A 57 -18.77 0.53 -7.73
N PRO A 58 -19.31 1.29 -8.71
CA PRO A 58 -18.80 2.64 -9.01
C PRO A 58 -18.87 3.60 -7.81
N ASP A 59 -19.88 3.42 -6.95
CA ASP A 59 -20.06 4.20 -5.73
C ASP A 59 -18.98 3.86 -4.69
N ASP A 60 -18.66 2.57 -4.50
CA ASP A 60 -17.57 2.16 -3.60
C ASP A 60 -16.21 2.64 -4.10
N ILE A 61 -15.95 2.53 -5.41
CA ILE A 61 -14.70 3.03 -6.01
C ILE A 61 -14.59 4.53 -5.81
N SER A 62 -15.66 5.29 -6.08
CA SER A 62 -15.65 6.76 -5.93
C SER A 62 -15.43 7.18 -4.47
N LYS A 63 -16.07 6.51 -3.52
CA LYS A 63 -15.86 6.73 -2.08
C LYS A 63 -14.43 6.41 -1.69
N LEU A 64 -13.89 5.28 -2.15
CA LEU A 64 -12.55 4.85 -1.84
C LEU A 64 -11.50 5.80 -2.44
N ASP A 65 -11.70 6.27 -3.65
CA ASP A 65 -10.84 7.24 -4.35
C ASP A 65 -10.76 8.55 -3.56
N ALA A 66 -11.92 9.10 -3.16
CA ALA A 66 -12.00 10.30 -2.34
C ALA A 66 -11.27 10.12 -0.99
N LEU A 67 -11.51 9.02 -0.29
CA LEU A 67 -10.84 8.71 0.97
C LEU A 67 -9.32 8.55 0.79
N CYS A 68 -8.88 7.87 -0.26
CA CYS A 68 -7.46 7.68 -0.54
C CYS A 68 -6.76 9.00 -0.82
N LEU A 69 -7.39 9.89 -1.59
CA LEU A 69 -6.87 11.25 -1.84
C LEU A 69 -6.76 12.06 -0.54
N ILE A 70 -7.82 12.09 0.29
CA ILE A 70 -7.85 12.87 1.53
C ILE A 70 -6.77 12.40 2.51
N PHE A 71 -6.59 11.08 2.66
CA PHE A 71 -5.67 10.51 3.64
C PHE A 71 -4.25 10.24 3.08
N GLY A 72 -4.03 10.54 1.79
CA GLY A 72 -2.77 10.30 1.11
C GLY A 72 -2.40 8.82 1.00
N ILE A 73 -3.40 7.94 0.87
CA ILE A 73 -3.23 6.51 0.60
C ILE A 73 -3.22 6.30 -0.91
N GLY A 74 -2.37 5.41 -1.40
CA GLY A 74 -2.35 5.03 -2.80
C GLY A 74 -3.49 4.09 -3.13
N LEU A 75 -4.20 4.31 -4.23
CA LEU A 75 -5.25 3.42 -4.71
C LEU A 75 -4.84 2.83 -6.05
N VAL A 76 -4.81 1.50 -6.11
CA VAL A 76 -4.59 0.73 -7.34
C VAL A 76 -5.83 -0.14 -7.59
N LEU A 77 -6.34 -0.09 -8.81
CA LEU A 77 -7.39 -0.99 -9.27
C LEU A 77 -6.80 -2.10 -10.13
N PHE A 78 -7.42 -3.27 -10.13
CA PHE A 78 -7.02 -4.40 -10.99
C PHE A 78 -8.21 -5.25 -11.43
N ASP A 79 -8.08 -5.96 -12.54
CA ASP A 79 -9.03 -6.97 -12.98
C ASP A 79 -8.84 -8.28 -12.21
N ASN A 80 -9.70 -8.53 -11.24
CA ASN A 80 -9.69 -9.80 -10.50
C ASN A 80 -10.26 -10.98 -11.29
N ARG A 81 -10.79 -10.77 -12.50
CA ARG A 81 -11.31 -11.84 -13.37
C ARG A 81 -10.26 -12.39 -14.33
N ASN A 82 -9.14 -11.69 -14.52
CA ASN A 82 -8.05 -12.12 -15.39
C ASN A 82 -6.71 -12.03 -14.68
N VAL A 83 -6.29 -13.14 -14.07
CA VAL A 83 -5.04 -13.22 -13.29
C VAL A 83 -3.79 -13.07 -14.17
N ASN A 84 -3.87 -13.47 -15.44
CA ASN A 84 -2.75 -13.37 -16.38
C ASN A 84 -2.52 -11.94 -16.86
N GLU A 85 -3.60 -11.16 -16.96
CA GLU A 85 -3.56 -9.76 -17.36
C GLU A 85 -4.45 -8.91 -16.43
N PRO A 86 -3.98 -8.63 -15.21
CA PRO A 86 -4.77 -7.95 -14.18
C PRO A 86 -4.95 -6.45 -14.44
N GLN A 87 -4.39 -5.88 -15.51
CA GLN A 87 -4.61 -4.49 -15.95
C GLN A 87 -4.58 -3.47 -14.79
N PHE A 88 -3.45 -3.39 -14.08
CA PHE A 88 -3.31 -2.49 -12.94
C PHE A 88 -3.47 -1.01 -13.35
N GLU A 89 -4.32 -0.27 -12.64
CA GLU A 89 -4.56 1.16 -12.83
C GLU A 89 -4.28 1.91 -11.52
N ILE A 90 -3.39 2.91 -11.56
CA ILE A 90 -3.14 3.77 -10.41
C ILE A 90 -4.15 4.93 -10.43
N ARG A 91 -5.05 4.96 -9.46
CA ARG A 91 -6.06 6.02 -9.28
C ARG A 91 -5.55 7.17 -8.42
N ALA A 92 -4.85 6.82 -7.34
CA ALA A 92 -4.24 7.77 -6.43
C ALA A 92 -2.80 7.36 -6.09
N ARG A 93 -1.89 8.34 -6.05
CA ARG A 93 -0.52 8.12 -5.58
C ARG A 93 -0.45 8.46 -4.08
N PRO A 94 0.20 7.63 -3.25
CA PRO A 94 0.29 7.90 -1.82
C PRO A 94 1.18 9.12 -1.56
N LEU A 95 0.83 9.85 -0.51
CA LEU A 95 1.71 10.87 0.04
C LEU A 95 2.78 10.19 0.89
N LYS A 96 4.04 10.60 0.70
CA LYS A 96 5.14 10.15 1.55
C LYS A 96 4.99 10.80 2.92
N HIS A 97 5.21 10.01 3.96
CA HIS A 97 5.41 10.52 5.31
C HIS A 97 6.52 9.74 6.00
N GLU A 98 7.02 10.29 7.11
CA GLU A 98 8.02 9.61 7.93
C GLU A 98 7.30 8.79 9.01
N PRO A 99 7.61 7.50 9.13
CA PRO A 99 6.94 6.64 10.10
C PRO A 99 7.44 6.88 11.52
N ASP A 100 6.63 6.50 12.50
CA ASP A 100 7.05 6.54 13.90
C ASP A 100 8.00 5.37 14.19
N MET A 101 9.24 5.69 14.54
CA MET A 101 10.31 4.73 14.74
C MET A 101 10.02 3.69 15.84
N PHE A 102 9.20 4.01 16.83
CA PHE A 102 8.77 3.04 17.83
C PHE A 102 7.91 1.94 17.17
N PHE A 103 6.91 2.35 16.39
CA PHE A 103 6.02 1.40 15.70
C PHE A 103 6.75 0.66 14.58
N VAL A 104 7.65 1.32 13.84
CA VAL A 104 8.51 0.67 12.83
C VAL A 104 9.24 -0.51 13.45
N ASN A 105 9.99 -0.28 14.53
CA ASN A 105 10.76 -1.35 15.17
C ASN A 105 9.87 -2.48 15.71
N LYS A 106 8.68 -2.15 16.22
CA LYS A 106 7.72 -3.15 16.71
C LYS A 106 7.19 -4.04 15.59
N TYR A 107 6.74 -3.45 14.49
CA TYR A 107 6.08 -4.19 13.41
C TYR A 107 7.07 -4.85 12.44
N MET A 108 8.23 -4.23 12.17
CA MET A 108 9.24 -4.84 11.29
C MET A 108 9.83 -6.12 11.88
N LYS A 109 9.92 -6.24 13.21
CA LYS A 109 10.33 -7.50 13.87
C LYS A 109 9.44 -8.69 13.51
N LEU A 110 8.15 -8.47 13.24
CA LEU A 110 7.21 -9.54 12.90
C LEU A 110 7.52 -10.19 11.55
N ILE A 111 8.16 -9.44 10.65
CA ILE A 111 8.47 -9.85 9.27
C ILE A 111 9.98 -9.78 8.98
N GLU A 112 10.81 -9.74 10.01
CA GLU A 112 12.26 -9.54 9.89
C GLU A 112 12.90 -10.61 9.00
N LYS A 113 12.52 -11.88 9.19
CA LYS A 113 13.02 -13.01 8.39
C LYS A 113 12.64 -12.91 6.91
N GLU A 114 11.47 -12.36 6.60
CA GLU A 114 10.98 -12.22 5.22
C GLU A 114 11.62 -11.02 4.51
N LEU A 115 12.05 -10.01 5.29
CA LEU A 115 12.70 -8.81 4.78
C LEU A 115 14.23 -8.93 4.63
N PHE A 116 14.88 -9.72 5.49
CA PHE A 116 16.34 -9.75 5.61
C PHE A 116 16.96 -11.15 5.67
N GLY A 117 16.16 -12.22 5.70
CA GLY A 117 16.63 -13.62 5.65
C GLY A 117 16.78 -14.10 4.21
#